data_AF-A0A2V3HPQ8-F1
#
_entry.id   AF-A0A2V3HPQ8-F1
#
_cell.length_a   1.000
_cell.length_b   1.000
_cell.length_c   1.000
_cell.angle_alpha   90.00
_cell.angle_beta   90.00
_cell.angle_gamma   90.00
#
_symmetry.space_group_name_H-M   'P 1'
#
loop_
_entity.id
_entity.type
_entity.pdbx_description
1 polymer ?
#
loop_
_entity_poly.entity_id
_entity_poly.type
_entity_poly.pdbx_seq_one_letter_code
_entity_poly.pdbx_strand_id
1 'polypeptide(L)'
;PGYEHVVATDEHMPDGVLISDEFTHPHKRRAMMEKRQRKMDGLLAELPPPRIVGDPDAEVTLVGWGSTEGVIQEGIEQLAEQGITANHLHFTWIVPFHADEANALLESCKHTIIIENNYTGLFHRYLRSETGFTVDGHIRKYDGEPFKPKHIVACVQEQLAGADEVSVPYEEIIV
;
A
#
# COMPACT_ATOMS: atom_id res chain seq x y z
N PRO A 1 -1.85 -25.14 -38.78
CA PRO A 1 -2.33 -23.83 -39.28
C PRO A 1 -3.45 -23.26 -38.39
N GLY A 2 -3.26 -22.07 -37.81
CA GLY A 2 -4.28 -21.39 -36.97
C GLY A 2 -4.04 -21.42 -35.46
N TYR A 3 -3.01 -22.12 -34.99
CA TYR A 3 -2.60 -22.16 -33.57
C TYR A 3 -1.15 -21.72 -33.34
N GLU A 4 -0.46 -21.33 -34.41
CA GLU A 4 0.88 -20.75 -34.35
C GLU A 4 0.74 -19.24 -34.21
N HIS A 5 1.48 -18.64 -33.28
CA HIS A 5 1.49 -17.20 -33.06
C HIS A 5 2.91 -16.74 -32.72
N VAL A 6 3.21 -15.48 -33.03
CA VAL A 6 4.47 -14.84 -32.67
C VAL A 6 4.27 -14.08 -31.36
N VAL A 7 5.08 -14.40 -30.36
CA VAL A 7 5.17 -13.63 -29.12
C VAL A 7 6.45 -12.83 -29.17
N ALA A 8 6.33 -11.57 -29.57
CA ALA A 8 7.44 -10.64 -29.61
C ALA A 8 7.57 -9.86 -28.30
N THR A 9 8.81 -9.58 -27.89
CA THR A 9 9.12 -8.65 -26.79
C THR A 9 9.03 -7.19 -27.24
N ASP A 10 9.39 -6.94 -28.50
CA ASP A 10 9.28 -5.64 -29.15
C ASP A 10 7.81 -5.27 -29.33
N GLU A 11 7.52 -3.97 -29.48
CA GLU A 11 6.15 -3.53 -29.69
C GLU A 11 5.59 -4.15 -30.97
N HIS A 12 4.35 -4.63 -30.91
CA HIS A 12 3.78 -5.44 -31.99
C HIS A 12 2.29 -5.21 -32.15
N MET A 13 1.82 -5.41 -33.37
CA MET A 13 0.40 -5.42 -33.72
C MET A 13 -0.28 -6.71 -33.21
N PRO A 14 -1.62 -6.81 -33.23
CA PRO A 14 -2.34 -7.98 -32.72
C PRO A 14 -1.97 -9.33 -33.38
N ASP A 15 -1.39 -9.30 -34.57
CA ASP A 15 -0.88 -10.47 -35.31
C ASP A 15 0.56 -10.86 -34.90
N GLY A 16 1.18 -10.13 -33.97
CA GLY A 16 2.56 -10.36 -33.51
C GLY A 16 3.62 -9.73 -34.40
N VAL A 17 3.24 -9.03 -35.47
CA VAL A 17 4.19 -8.33 -36.36
C VAL A 17 4.72 -7.09 -35.65
N LEU A 18 6.05 -6.93 -35.68
CA LEU A 18 6.74 -5.84 -35.01
C LEU A 18 6.36 -4.47 -35.58
N ILE A 19 6.23 -3.48 -34.70
CA ILE A 19 6.19 -2.08 -35.07
C ILE A 19 7.65 -1.63 -35.22
N SER A 20 8.09 -1.49 -36.47
CA SER A 20 9.46 -1.07 -36.79
C SER A 20 9.87 0.20 -36.04
N ASP A 21 11.06 0.13 -35.51
CA ASP A 21 11.83 1.13 -34.80
C ASP A 21 12.53 2.12 -35.74
N GLU A 22 12.67 1.78 -37.04
CA GLU A 22 13.19 2.68 -38.08
C GLU A 22 12.20 3.82 -38.39
N PHE A 23 10.89 3.51 -38.37
CA PHE A 23 9.81 4.49 -38.44
C PHE A 23 8.77 4.16 -37.37
N THR A 24 8.93 4.76 -36.19
CA THR A 24 7.94 4.62 -35.12
C THR A 24 6.59 5.04 -35.68
N HIS A 25 5.62 4.12 -35.71
CA HIS A 25 4.23 4.44 -36.03
C HIS A 25 3.52 4.82 -34.72
N PRO A 26 3.55 6.11 -34.29
CA PRO A 26 3.16 6.49 -32.94
C PRO A 26 1.72 6.10 -32.62
N HIS A 27 0.82 6.21 -33.60
CA HIS A 27 -0.59 5.83 -33.44
C HIS A 27 -0.77 4.32 -33.18
N LYS A 28 -0.02 3.46 -33.88
CA LYS A 28 -0.07 2.01 -33.68
C LYS A 28 0.50 1.63 -32.31
N ARG A 29 1.66 2.20 -31.95
CA ARG A 29 2.27 2.00 -30.63
C ARG A 29 1.35 2.46 -29.50
N ARG A 30 0.76 3.66 -29.61
CA ARG A 30 -0.19 4.19 -28.63
C ARG A 30 -1.40 3.28 -28.47
N ALA A 31 -1.99 2.80 -29.57
CA ALA A 31 -3.14 1.90 -29.53
C ALA A 31 -2.82 0.57 -28.80
N MET A 32 -1.61 0.04 -28.96
CA MET A 32 -1.18 -1.19 -28.27
C MET A 32 -0.89 -0.95 -26.78
N MET A 33 -0.33 0.21 -26.42
CA MET A 33 -0.18 0.63 -25.02
C MET A 33 -1.54 0.80 -24.33
N GLU A 34 -2.46 1.56 -24.95
CA GLU A 34 -3.82 1.75 -24.46
C GLU A 34 -4.56 0.39 -24.33
N LYS A 35 -4.34 -0.55 -25.27
CA LYS A 35 -4.89 -1.92 -25.17
C LYS A 35 -4.43 -2.64 -23.92
N ARG A 36 -3.14 -2.55 -23.57
CA ARG A 36 -2.59 -3.18 -22.37
C ARG A 36 -3.11 -2.49 -21.10
N GLN A 37 -3.18 -1.16 -21.11
CA GLN A 37 -3.67 -0.37 -19.98
C GLN A 37 -5.15 -0.67 -19.67
N ARG A 38 -6.01 -0.82 -20.69
CA ARG A 38 -7.41 -1.22 -20.47
C ARG A 38 -7.59 -2.50 -19.65
N LYS A 39 -6.61 -3.42 -19.64
CA LYS A 39 -6.64 -4.60 -18.77
C LYS A 39 -6.41 -4.24 -17.30
N MET A 40 -5.51 -3.29 -17.04
CA MET A 40 -5.25 -2.78 -15.69
C MET A 40 -6.46 -1.99 -15.18
N ASP A 41 -7.05 -1.15 -16.03
CA ASP A 41 -8.25 -0.38 -15.68
C ASP A 41 -9.44 -1.31 -15.39
N GLY A 42 -9.62 -2.36 -16.21
CA GLY A 42 -10.62 -3.40 -15.97
C GLY A 42 -10.38 -4.16 -14.67
N LEU A 43 -9.12 -4.53 -14.38
CA LEU A 43 -8.77 -5.19 -13.12
C LEU A 43 -9.06 -4.30 -11.91
N LEU A 44 -8.70 -3.02 -11.95
CA LEU A 44 -8.97 -2.08 -10.85
C LEU A 44 -10.46 -2.03 -10.50
N ALA A 45 -11.34 -2.03 -11.51
CA ALA A 45 -12.79 -2.02 -11.31
C ALA A 45 -13.35 -3.33 -10.71
N GLU A 46 -12.66 -4.45 -10.90
CA GLU A 46 -13.06 -5.77 -10.35
C GLU A 46 -12.47 -6.05 -8.97
N LEU A 47 -11.35 -5.43 -8.62
CA LEU A 47 -10.70 -5.61 -7.33
C LEU A 47 -11.44 -4.85 -6.22
N PRO A 48 -11.59 -5.44 -5.02
CA PRO A 48 -12.19 -4.74 -3.89
C PRO A 48 -11.30 -3.57 -3.45
N PRO A 49 -11.87 -2.38 -3.21
CA PRO A 49 -11.12 -1.25 -2.68
C PRO A 49 -10.68 -1.50 -1.23
N PRO A 50 -9.68 -0.75 -0.72
CA PRO A 50 -9.34 -0.79 0.69
C PRO A 50 -10.53 -0.34 1.54
N ARG A 51 -10.58 -0.78 2.80
CA ARG A 51 -11.64 -0.43 3.76
C ARG A 51 -11.05 -0.27 5.14
N ILE A 52 -11.69 0.58 5.95
CA ILE A 52 -11.40 0.67 7.38
C ILE A 52 -12.04 -0.53 8.10
N VAL A 53 -11.28 -1.14 9.00
CA VAL A 53 -11.72 -2.17 9.93
C VAL A 53 -11.66 -1.60 11.35
N GLY A 54 -12.78 -1.61 12.07
CA GLY A 54 -12.91 -0.99 13.38
C GLY A 54 -13.84 0.22 13.35
N ASP A 55 -13.79 1.04 14.40
CA ASP A 55 -14.59 2.26 14.50
C ASP A 55 -14.06 3.33 13.52
N PRO A 56 -14.87 3.82 12.57
CA PRO A 56 -14.43 4.89 11.65
C PRO A 56 -14.09 6.20 12.38
N ASP A 57 -14.63 6.43 13.58
CA ASP A 57 -14.36 7.60 14.40
C ASP A 57 -13.22 7.38 15.41
N ALA A 58 -12.42 6.32 15.25
CA ALA A 58 -11.26 6.04 16.10
C ALA A 58 -10.29 7.23 16.20
N GLU A 59 -9.59 7.31 17.33
CA GLU A 59 -8.55 8.31 17.58
C GLU A 59 -7.38 8.18 16.60
N VAL A 60 -6.99 6.95 16.27
CA VAL A 60 -5.88 6.67 15.35
C VAL A 60 -6.22 5.58 14.33
N THR A 61 -5.85 5.82 13.08
CA THR A 61 -5.94 4.86 11.99
C THR A 61 -4.55 4.31 11.71
N LEU A 62 -4.38 3.01 11.91
CA LEU A 62 -3.15 2.30 11.59
C LEU A 62 -3.19 1.88 10.12
N VAL A 63 -2.22 2.30 9.33
CA VAL A 63 -2.14 2.03 7.90
C VAL A 63 -1.11 0.94 7.64
N GLY A 64 -1.52 -0.17 7.00
CA GLY A 64 -0.66 -1.34 6.82
C GLY A 64 -0.77 -1.96 5.42
N TRP A 65 0.18 -2.85 5.12
CA TRP A 65 0.20 -3.66 3.89
C TRP A 65 1.00 -4.95 4.11
N GLY A 66 0.67 -6.00 3.36
CA GLY A 66 1.37 -7.27 3.44
C GLY A 66 1.31 -7.91 4.84
N SER A 67 2.45 -8.38 5.35
CA SER A 67 2.52 -9.16 6.59
C SER A 67 2.18 -8.38 7.86
N THR A 68 2.00 -7.06 7.79
CA THR A 68 1.64 -6.26 8.96
C THR A 68 0.16 -6.41 9.36
N GLU A 69 -0.67 -7.07 8.54
CA GLU A 69 -2.11 -7.11 8.78
C GLU A 69 -2.49 -7.67 10.17
N GLY A 70 -2.03 -8.89 10.47
CA GLY A 70 -2.38 -9.58 11.72
C GLY A 70 -1.81 -8.90 12.96
N VAL A 71 -0.55 -8.45 12.89
CA VAL A 71 0.10 -7.80 14.06
C VAL A 71 -0.53 -6.45 14.39
N ILE A 72 -1.05 -5.74 13.39
CA ILE A 72 -1.81 -4.50 13.60
C ILE A 72 -3.15 -4.80 14.26
N GLN A 73 -3.88 -5.83 13.79
CA GLN A 73 -5.16 -6.23 14.39
C GLN A 73 -4.99 -6.61 15.87
N GLU A 74 -4.00 -7.44 16.21
CA GLU A 74 -3.68 -7.78 17.61
C GLU A 74 -3.24 -6.55 18.41
N GLY A 75 -2.51 -5.62 17.79
CA GLY A 75 -2.12 -4.35 18.41
C GLY A 75 -3.32 -3.45 18.75
N ILE A 76 -4.33 -3.40 17.88
CA ILE A 76 -5.57 -2.64 18.10
C ILE A 76 -6.34 -3.19 19.30
N GLU A 77 -6.44 -4.52 19.43
CA GLU A 77 -7.06 -5.16 20.59
C GLU A 77 -6.36 -4.73 21.89
N GLN A 78 -5.03 -4.73 21.92
CA GLN A 78 -4.23 -4.31 23.08
C GLN A 78 -4.28 -2.80 23.35
N LEU A 79 -4.43 -1.96 22.33
CA LEU A 79 -4.64 -0.52 22.48
C LEU A 79 -6.01 -0.23 23.12
N ALA A 80 -7.04 -1.00 22.74
CA ALA A 80 -8.38 -0.86 23.31
C ALA A 80 -8.40 -1.17 24.81
N GLU A 81 -7.64 -2.17 25.26
CA GLU A 81 -7.45 -2.48 26.70
C GLU A 81 -6.85 -1.31 27.49
N GLN A 82 -6.17 -0.39 26.80
CA GLN A 82 -5.50 0.79 27.36
C GLN A 82 -6.31 2.08 27.14
N GLY A 83 -7.54 1.96 26.62
CA GLY A 83 -8.45 3.09 26.40
C GLY A 83 -8.17 3.90 25.14
N ILE A 84 -7.30 3.43 24.25
CA ILE A 84 -7.02 4.07 22.96
C ILE A 84 -7.89 3.42 21.89
N THR A 85 -8.69 4.22 21.20
CA THR A 85 -9.52 3.73 20.10
C THR A 85 -8.71 3.77 18.81
N ALA A 86 -8.48 2.59 18.22
CA ALA A 86 -7.75 2.47 16.97
C ALA A 86 -8.55 1.68 15.93
N ASN A 87 -8.38 2.04 14.65
CA ASN A 87 -8.88 1.27 13.53
C ASN A 87 -7.73 0.94 12.55
N HIS A 88 -8.02 0.12 11.54
CA HIS A 88 -7.03 -0.34 10.58
C HIS A 88 -7.47 -0.06 9.14
N LEU A 89 -6.60 0.59 8.37
CA LEU A 89 -6.69 0.68 6.93
C LEU A 89 -5.61 -0.19 6.28
N HIS A 90 -5.99 -1.38 5.81
CA HIS A 90 -5.07 -2.32 5.17
C HIS A 90 -5.14 -2.24 3.64
N PHE A 91 -3.98 -2.16 2.99
CA PHE A 91 -3.85 -2.17 1.54
C PHE A 91 -3.36 -3.52 1.02
N THR A 92 -4.25 -4.25 0.35
CA THR A 92 -3.95 -5.52 -0.32
C THR A 92 -3.43 -5.31 -1.75
N TRP A 93 -4.03 -4.38 -2.49
CA TRP A 93 -3.70 -4.12 -3.90
C TRP A 93 -2.82 -2.88 -4.03
N ILE A 94 -1.54 -3.10 -4.34
CA ILE A 94 -0.58 -2.01 -4.56
C ILE A 94 -0.56 -1.56 -6.02
N VAL A 95 -0.72 -2.48 -6.98
CA VAL A 95 -0.85 -2.16 -8.42
C VAL A 95 -1.84 -3.13 -9.07
N PRO A 96 -2.96 -2.65 -9.64
CA PRO A 96 -3.40 -1.25 -9.69
C PRO A 96 -3.85 -0.74 -8.29
N PHE A 97 -3.85 0.58 -8.10
CA PHE A 97 -4.11 1.22 -6.81
C PHE A 97 -5.41 2.03 -6.83
N HIS A 98 -6.28 1.84 -5.84
CA HIS A 98 -7.54 2.57 -5.65
C HIS A 98 -7.29 3.97 -5.08
N ALA A 99 -6.68 4.85 -5.86
CA ALA A 99 -6.23 6.17 -5.39
C ALA A 99 -7.36 7.05 -4.85
N ASP A 100 -8.50 7.08 -5.55
CA ASP A 100 -9.65 7.92 -5.17
C ASP A 100 -10.27 7.43 -3.85
N GLU A 101 -10.50 6.12 -3.71
CA GLU A 101 -11.03 5.51 -2.49
C GLU A 101 -10.05 5.61 -1.32
N ALA A 102 -8.75 5.40 -1.59
CA ALA A 102 -7.70 5.56 -0.58
C ALA A 102 -7.67 6.99 -0.04
N ASN A 103 -7.70 8.00 -0.93
CA ASN A 103 -7.67 9.39 -0.52
C ASN A 103 -8.91 9.76 0.32
N ALA A 104 -10.11 9.35 -0.10
CA ALA A 104 -11.34 9.61 0.65
C ALA A 104 -11.33 8.98 2.06
N LEU A 105 -10.80 7.76 2.19
CA LEU A 105 -10.67 7.11 3.50
C LEU A 105 -9.62 7.81 4.37
N LEU A 106 -8.47 8.14 3.82
CA LEU A 106 -7.39 8.81 4.55
C LEU A 106 -7.77 10.20 5.04
N GLU A 107 -8.47 11.00 4.22
CA GLU A 107 -8.99 12.32 4.60
C GLU A 107 -10.02 12.27 5.74
N SER A 108 -10.68 11.13 5.94
CA SER A 108 -11.64 10.94 7.03
C SER A 108 -10.99 10.60 8.37
N CYS A 109 -9.72 10.19 8.36
CA CYS A 109 -8.99 9.78 9.57
C CYS A 109 -8.56 10.99 10.40
N LYS A 110 -8.63 10.87 11.74
CA LYS A 110 -8.20 11.92 12.67
C LYS A 110 -6.69 11.99 12.83
N HIS A 111 -6.05 10.83 12.87
CA HIS A 111 -4.60 10.66 12.97
C HIS A 111 -4.20 9.37 12.28
N THR A 112 -3.11 9.37 11.52
CA THR A 112 -2.70 8.26 10.66
C THR A 112 -1.26 7.85 10.93
N ILE A 113 -1.06 6.57 11.24
CA ILE A 113 0.28 6.01 11.48
C ILE A 113 0.51 4.86 10.50
N ILE A 114 1.50 4.99 9.62
CA ILE A 114 1.84 3.93 8.66
C ILE A 114 2.87 2.96 9.23
N ILE A 115 2.63 1.67 9.03
CA ILE A 115 3.41 0.59 9.63
C ILE A 115 3.99 -0.27 8.49
N GLU A 116 5.32 -0.28 8.37
CA GLU A 116 5.99 -0.98 7.26
C GLU A 116 7.39 -1.52 7.59
N ASN A 117 7.74 -2.64 6.97
CA ASN A 117 9.03 -3.32 7.18
C ASN A 117 10.13 -2.85 6.22
N ASN A 118 10.42 -1.55 6.19
CA ASN A 118 11.53 -1.02 5.42
C ASN A 118 12.04 0.32 5.98
N TYR A 119 13.28 0.67 5.63
CA TYR A 119 13.94 1.90 6.12
C TYR A 119 13.36 3.18 5.51
N THR A 120 13.06 3.16 4.22
CA THR A 120 12.80 4.37 3.41
C THR A 120 11.36 4.85 3.42
N GLY A 121 10.45 4.09 4.02
CA GLY A 121 9.02 4.37 3.97
C GLY A 121 8.43 4.16 2.58
N LEU A 122 8.78 3.05 1.92
CA LEU A 122 8.50 2.85 0.49
C LEU A 122 7.00 2.89 0.19
N PHE A 123 6.18 2.25 1.02
CA PHE A 123 4.74 2.24 0.80
C PHE A 123 4.14 3.63 1.03
N HIS A 124 4.57 4.37 2.06
CA HIS A 124 4.14 5.75 2.24
C HIS A 124 4.47 6.64 1.04
N ARG A 125 5.69 6.51 0.50
CA ARG A 125 6.11 7.30 -0.68
C ARG A 125 5.26 7.00 -1.90
N TYR A 126 4.90 5.73 -2.10
CA TYR A 126 3.99 5.31 -3.17
C TYR A 126 2.57 5.84 -2.93
N LEU A 127 2.03 5.63 -1.72
CA LEU A 127 0.72 6.15 -1.31
C LEU A 127 0.62 7.66 -1.57
N ARG A 128 1.63 8.42 -1.17
CA ARG A 128 1.70 9.86 -1.38
C ARG A 128 1.82 10.24 -2.85
N SER A 129 2.48 9.44 -3.69
CA SER A 129 2.53 9.74 -5.14
C SER A 129 1.19 9.51 -5.82
N GLU A 130 0.40 8.54 -5.34
CA GLU A 130 -0.93 8.23 -5.91
C GLU A 130 -2.02 9.18 -5.37
N THR A 131 -1.93 9.61 -4.11
CA THR A 131 -3.01 10.35 -3.42
C THR A 131 -2.67 11.79 -3.05
N GLY A 132 -1.39 12.13 -2.94
CA GLY A 132 -0.92 13.38 -2.33
C GLY A 132 -0.95 13.38 -0.79
N PHE A 133 -1.58 12.39 -0.16
CA PHE A 133 -1.76 12.31 1.29
C PHE A 133 -0.44 12.10 2.03
N THR A 134 -0.27 12.77 3.17
CA THR A 134 0.88 12.59 4.08
C THR A 134 0.36 12.11 5.41
N VAL A 135 0.94 11.02 5.93
CA VAL A 135 0.57 10.46 7.23
C VAL A 135 1.21 11.25 8.36
N ASP A 136 0.62 11.15 9.55
CA ASP A 136 1.09 11.87 10.75
C ASP A 136 2.25 11.15 11.43
N GLY A 137 2.35 9.84 11.27
CA GLY A 137 3.37 9.03 11.93
C GLY A 137 3.82 7.80 11.14
N HIS A 138 4.99 7.29 11.51
CA HIS A 138 5.62 6.12 10.94
C HIS A 138 6.09 5.15 12.03
N ILE A 139 5.80 3.87 11.83
CA ILE A 139 6.40 2.78 12.60
C ILE A 139 7.12 1.89 11.59
N ARG A 140 8.46 1.87 11.66
CA ARG A 140 9.32 1.16 10.69
C ARG A 140 10.12 0.10 11.37
N LYS A 141 10.36 -1.02 10.70
CA LYS A 141 11.25 -2.07 11.21
C LYS A 141 12.05 -2.72 10.10
N TYR A 142 13.36 -2.79 10.29
CA TYR A 142 14.33 -3.17 9.24
C TYR A 142 15.56 -3.90 9.82
N ASP A 143 15.41 -4.49 11.00
CA ASP A 143 16.41 -5.31 11.68
C ASP A 143 16.37 -6.81 11.27
N GLY A 144 15.42 -7.20 10.42
CA GLY A 144 15.26 -8.57 9.92
C GLY A 144 14.24 -9.43 10.68
N GLU A 145 13.75 -8.95 11.83
CA GLU A 145 12.76 -9.66 12.65
C GLU A 145 11.33 -9.14 12.39
N PRO A 146 10.27 -9.95 12.54
CA PRO A 146 8.91 -9.48 12.37
C PRO A 146 8.51 -8.46 13.44
N PHE A 147 7.44 -7.71 13.16
CA PHE A 147 6.76 -6.93 14.20
C PHE A 147 6.11 -7.87 15.23
N LYS A 148 5.95 -7.37 16.45
CA LYS A 148 5.13 -7.98 17.50
C LYS A 148 4.07 -6.96 17.92
N PRO A 149 2.90 -7.38 18.42
CA PRO A 149 1.83 -6.45 18.78
C PRO A 149 2.29 -5.37 19.77
N LYS A 150 3.07 -5.77 20.79
CA LYS A 150 3.66 -4.85 21.77
C LYS A 150 4.48 -3.70 21.17
N HIS A 151 5.12 -3.93 20.02
CA HIS A 151 5.87 -2.89 19.32
C HIS A 151 4.93 -1.83 18.77
N ILE A 152 3.81 -2.26 18.17
CA ILE A 152 2.80 -1.35 17.62
C ILE A 152 2.17 -0.53 18.74
N VAL A 153 1.76 -1.20 19.82
CA VAL A 153 1.14 -0.56 20.99
C VAL A 153 2.04 0.53 21.58
N ALA A 154 3.29 0.19 21.91
CA ALA A 154 4.21 1.14 22.53
C ALA A 154 4.47 2.36 21.62
N CYS A 155 4.75 2.14 20.33
CA CYS A 155 5.03 3.23 19.41
C CYS A 155 3.81 4.14 19.17
N VAL A 156 2.60 3.57 19.09
CA VAL A 156 1.36 4.37 18.95
C VAL A 156 1.17 5.26 20.17
N GLN A 157 1.37 4.74 21.38
CA GLN A 157 1.25 5.53 22.61
C GLN A 157 2.25 6.66 22.68
N GLU A 158 3.51 6.39 22.33
CA GLU A 158 4.56 7.39 22.28
C GLU A 158 4.24 8.51 21.29
N GLN A 159 3.79 8.15 20.07
CA GLN A 159 3.43 9.14 19.05
C GLN A 159 2.21 9.98 19.45
N LEU A 160 1.16 9.37 20.01
CA LEU A 160 0.00 10.11 20.52
C LEU A 160 0.34 11.02 21.71
N ALA A 161 1.39 10.69 22.48
CA ALA A 161 1.93 11.53 23.54
C ALA A 161 2.86 12.66 23.05
N GLY A 162 3.10 12.76 21.74
CA GLY A 162 3.93 13.80 21.12
C GLY A 162 5.42 13.47 21.00
N ALA A 163 5.78 12.18 20.97
CA ALA A 163 7.14 11.75 20.62
C ALA A 163 7.44 11.92 19.11
N ASP A 164 8.59 11.44 18.65
CA ASP A 164 9.02 11.54 17.26
C ASP A 164 8.03 10.87 16.29
N GLU A 165 7.81 11.49 15.13
CA GLU A 165 6.95 10.98 14.04
C GLU A 165 7.46 9.65 13.43
N VAL A 166 8.69 9.22 13.74
CA VAL A 166 9.26 7.97 13.23
C VAL A 166 9.76 7.10 14.38
N SER A 167 9.02 6.02 14.65
CA SER A 167 9.41 5.00 15.62
C SER A 167 10.05 3.80 14.92
N VAL A 168 11.13 3.28 15.51
CA VAL A 168 11.84 2.08 15.02
C VAL A 168 12.02 1.09 16.18
N PRO A 169 11.00 0.26 16.47
CA PRO A 169 11.09 -0.71 17.55
C PRO A 169 12.02 -1.88 17.19
N TYR A 170 12.76 -2.37 18.19
CA TYR A 170 13.59 -3.56 18.12
C TYR A 170 13.41 -4.41 19.38
N GLU A 171 13.84 -5.65 19.32
CA GLU A 171 13.86 -6.54 20.50
C GLU A 171 15.12 -7.39 20.48
N GLU A 172 15.88 -7.35 21.58
CA GLU A 172 17.00 -8.27 21.79
C GLU A 172 16.46 -9.59 22.35
N ILE A 173 16.57 -10.65 21.56
CA ILE A 173 16.32 -12.01 22.07
C ILE A 173 17.62 -12.49 22.71
N ILE A 174 17.67 -12.48 24.03
CA ILE A 174 18.75 -13.13 24.77
C ILE A 174 18.47 -14.64 24.71
N VAL A 175 19.27 -15.36 23.91
CA VAL A 175 19.25 -16.83 23.81
C VAL A 175 20.09 -17.46 24.90
#